data_AF-A0A958GZ11-F1
#
_entry.id   AF-A0A958GZ11-F1
#
_cell.length_a   1.000
_cell.length_b   1.000
_cell.length_c   1.000
_cell.angle_alpha   90.00
_cell.angle_beta   90.00
_cell.angle_gamma   90.00
#
_symmetry.space_group_name_H-M   'P 1'
#
loop_
_entity.id
_entity.type
_entity.pdbx_description
1 polymer ?
#
loop_
_entity_poly.entity_id
_entity_poly.type
_entity_poly.pdbx_seq_one_letter_code
_entity_poly.pdbx_strand_id
1 'polypeptide(L)'
;MRRTQRTGKWTLAAIIVASILSACSSAPQQARRFGADLSERQLAGADYQNRLLTAASFEGASLPEAKFMNASLKSANFSGATLASANFERSDMRAATLQNADLRFANLSRSNLHLADFENADLERATLKGANLRYAVLSGANLRGADLRGADLTGAVLSGADLRGARLEKARLAGAIVVGVILDERTAGLETSPLGPVSSAASIGAGSAIGLGALAAR
;
A
#
# COMPACT_ATOMS: atom_id res chain seq x y z
N MET A 1 -32.16 -32.50 30.67
CA MET A 1 -30.80 -32.93 30.24
C MET A 1 -30.42 -32.18 28.97
N ARG A 2 -29.54 -31.18 29.09
CA ARG A 2 -29.10 -30.33 27.97
C ARG A 2 -28.07 -31.10 27.15
N ARG A 3 -28.35 -31.33 25.86
CA ARG A 3 -27.35 -31.82 24.91
C ARG A 3 -26.40 -30.67 24.55
N THR A 4 -25.14 -31.00 24.66
CA THR A 4 -23.93 -30.18 24.55
C THR A 4 -23.78 -29.53 23.17
N GLN A 5 -23.35 -28.28 23.20
CA GLN A 5 -23.00 -27.47 22.03
C GLN A 5 -21.81 -28.06 21.28
N ARG A 6 -21.92 -28.04 19.95
CA ARG A 6 -20.79 -28.17 19.04
C ARG A 6 -20.94 -27.13 17.92
N THR A 7 -21.01 -25.86 18.31
CA THR A 7 -20.88 -24.74 17.37
C THR A 7 -19.40 -24.40 17.29
N GLY A 8 -18.84 -24.51 16.08
CA GLY A 8 -17.43 -24.23 15.80
C GLY A 8 -17.00 -22.86 16.32
N LYS A 9 -15.72 -22.79 16.72
CA LYS A 9 -15.03 -21.58 17.14
C LYS A 9 -15.04 -20.54 16.01
N TRP A 10 -16.09 -19.73 15.93
CA TRP A 10 -16.03 -18.44 15.28
C TRP A 10 -15.31 -17.51 16.26
N THR A 11 -14.11 -17.03 15.92
CA THR A 11 -13.43 -16.01 16.70
C THR A 11 -14.36 -14.80 16.84
N LEU A 12 -14.39 -14.15 18.01
CA LEU A 12 -15.25 -12.97 18.25
C LEU A 12 -15.12 -11.89 17.15
N ALA A 13 -13.97 -11.82 16.47
CA ALA A 13 -13.74 -11.01 15.28
C ALA A 13 -14.72 -11.30 14.13
N ALA A 14 -14.96 -12.56 13.78
CA ALA A 14 -15.89 -12.95 12.72
C ALA A 14 -17.34 -12.63 13.07
N ILE A 15 -17.70 -12.67 14.37
CA ILE A 15 -19.04 -12.31 14.86
C ILE A 15 -19.26 -10.80 14.82
N ILE A 16 -18.24 -9.98 15.10
CA ILE A 16 -18.33 -8.51 15.00
C ILE A 16 -18.39 -8.08 13.52
N VAL A 17 -17.53 -8.65 12.67
CA VAL A 17 -17.57 -8.44 11.21
C VAL A 17 -18.92 -8.87 10.65
N ALA A 18 -19.43 -10.05 11.02
CA ALA A 18 -20.77 -10.50 10.61
C ALA A 18 -21.90 -9.67 11.22
N SER A 19 -21.77 -9.08 12.41
CA SER A 19 -22.86 -8.25 12.99
C SER A 19 -22.90 -6.85 12.36
N ILE A 20 -21.74 -6.30 12.01
CA ILE A 20 -21.63 -5.02 11.28
C ILE A 20 -21.95 -5.21 9.78
N LEU A 21 -21.64 -6.37 9.19
CA LEU A 21 -21.85 -6.66 7.75
C LEU A 21 -23.10 -7.50 7.42
N SER A 22 -23.66 -8.31 8.32
CA SER A 22 -24.92 -9.07 8.08
C SER A 22 -26.15 -8.19 8.22
N ALA A 23 -26.09 -7.10 8.98
CA ALA A 23 -27.05 -6.00 8.90
C ALA A 23 -27.09 -5.34 7.51
N CYS A 24 -26.13 -5.65 6.62
CA CYS A 24 -26.00 -5.08 5.28
C CYS A 24 -26.50 -6.02 4.16
N SER A 25 -26.93 -7.26 4.46
CA SER A 25 -27.38 -8.21 3.42
C SER A 25 -28.84 -8.11 3.00
N SER A 26 -29.66 -7.28 3.67
CA SER A 26 -31.11 -7.20 3.42
C SER A 26 -31.70 -5.78 3.28
N ALA A 27 -30.89 -4.72 3.17
CA ALA A 27 -31.41 -3.36 3.02
C ALA A 27 -30.68 -2.57 1.91
N PRO A 28 -31.28 -2.40 0.71
CA PRO A 28 -30.69 -1.63 -0.39
C PRO A 28 -30.56 -0.11 -0.15
N GLN A 29 -30.80 0.39 1.07
CA GLN A 29 -30.72 1.81 1.41
C GLN A 29 -29.77 2.16 2.57
N GLN A 30 -29.25 1.18 3.33
CA GLN A 30 -28.37 1.45 4.49
C GLN A 30 -26.87 1.27 4.23
N ALA A 31 -26.48 0.69 3.08
CA ALA A 31 -25.09 0.53 2.63
C ALA A 31 -24.42 1.84 2.14
N ARG A 32 -24.91 3.00 2.61
CA ARG A 32 -24.41 4.35 2.27
C ARG A 32 -23.71 5.04 3.44
N ARG A 33 -23.34 4.32 4.50
CA ARG A 33 -22.46 4.88 5.52
C ARG A 33 -21.01 4.83 5.04
N PHE A 34 -20.59 5.92 4.41
CA PHE A 34 -19.18 6.30 4.36
C PHE A 34 -18.61 6.26 5.78
N GLY A 35 -17.43 5.67 5.97
CA GLY A 35 -16.74 5.72 7.28
C GLY A 35 -17.17 4.68 8.31
N ALA A 36 -17.10 3.39 7.96
CA ALA A 36 -17.12 2.35 8.98
C ALA A 36 -15.86 2.47 9.85
N ASP A 37 -16.03 2.68 11.16
CA ASP A 37 -14.91 2.68 12.10
C ASP A 37 -14.63 1.26 12.59
N LEU A 38 -13.45 0.75 12.24
CA LEU A 38 -12.86 -0.54 12.56
C LEU A 38 -11.48 -0.37 13.22
N SER A 39 -11.18 0.83 13.72
CA SER A 39 -9.89 1.17 14.33
C SER A 39 -9.58 0.26 15.51
N GLU A 40 -8.30 -0.09 15.67
CA GLU A 40 -7.73 -0.91 16.74
C GLU A 40 -8.27 -2.35 16.85
N ARG A 41 -9.15 -2.76 15.93
CA ARG A 41 -9.78 -4.08 16.00
C ARG A 41 -8.85 -5.21 15.58
N GLN A 42 -9.09 -6.38 16.15
CA GLN A 42 -8.46 -7.64 15.76
C GLN A 42 -9.30 -8.29 14.64
N LEU A 43 -8.79 -8.25 13.42
CA LEU A 43 -9.48 -8.58 12.16
C LEU A 43 -8.61 -9.47 11.25
N ALA A 44 -7.71 -10.25 11.85
CA ALA A 44 -6.87 -11.22 11.15
C ALA A 44 -7.70 -12.15 10.25
N GLY A 45 -7.29 -12.28 8.99
CA GLY A 45 -7.95 -13.12 7.99
C GLY A 45 -9.35 -12.69 7.59
N ALA A 46 -9.84 -11.51 8.04
CA ALA A 46 -11.19 -11.05 7.75
C ALA A 46 -11.43 -10.86 6.24
N ASP A 47 -12.64 -11.19 5.80
CA ASP A 47 -13.02 -11.16 4.39
C ASP A 47 -13.83 -9.90 4.06
N TYR A 48 -13.17 -8.99 3.33
CA TYR A 48 -13.71 -7.75 2.80
C TYR A 48 -13.69 -7.72 1.27
N GLN A 49 -13.61 -8.89 0.62
CA GLN A 49 -13.59 -8.95 -0.84
C GLN A 49 -14.85 -8.30 -1.44
N ASN A 50 -14.65 -7.49 -2.49
CA ASN A 50 -15.72 -6.78 -3.21
C ASN A 50 -16.56 -5.83 -2.33
N ARG A 51 -16.09 -5.46 -1.14
CA ARG A 51 -16.84 -4.56 -0.24
C ARG A 51 -16.65 -3.10 -0.58
N LEU A 52 -17.67 -2.30 -0.27
CA LEU A 52 -17.61 -0.85 -0.29
C LEU A 52 -17.24 -0.34 1.10
N LEU A 53 -15.99 0.10 1.24
CA LEU A 53 -15.35 0.54 2.48
C LEU A 53 -14.72 1.94 2.31
N THR A 54 -15.32 2.75 1.43
CA THR A 54 -14.91 4.13 1.19
C THR A 54 -14.89 4.91 2.50
N ALA A 55 -13.76 5.57 2.77
CA ALA A 55 -13.49 6.33 3.98
C ALA A 55 -13.55 5.55 5.30
N ALA A 56 -13.58 4.20 5.25
CA ALA A 56 -13.54 3.38 6.47
C ALA A 56 -12.22 3.60 7.23
N SER A 57 -12.29 3.59 8.56
CA SER A 57 -11.11 3.64 9.42
C SER A 57 -10.74 2.24 9.87
N PHE A 58 -9.49 1.87 9.66
CA PHE A 58 -8.78 0.70 10.14
C PHE A 58 -7.51 1.12 10.90
N GLU A 59 -7.47 2.36 11.40
CA GLU A 59 -6.33 2.91 12.12
C GLU A 59 -5.91 1.99 13.27
N GLY A 60 -4.64 1.62 13.32
CA GLY A 60 -4.10 0.70 14.34
C GLY A 60 -4.71 -0.71 14.35
N ALA A 61 -5.55 -1.07 13.37
CA ALA A 61 -6.20 -2.36 13.34
C ALA A 61 -5.19 -3.48 13.01
N SER A 62 -5.42 -4.66 13.58
CA SER A 62 -4.67 -5.88 13.28
C SER A 62 -5.41 -6.66 12.20
N LEU A 63 -4.87 -6.66 10.99
CA LEU A 63 -5.45 -7.22 9.76
C LEU A 63 -4.47 -8.17 9.02
N PRO A 64 -3.62 -8.97 9.70
CA PRO A 64 -2.76 -9.90 8.98
C PRO A 64 -3.61 -10.87 8.17
N GLU A 65 -3.19 -11.15 6.94
CA GLU A 65 -3.88 -12.05 6.00
C GLU A 65 -5.33 -11.63 5.62
N ALA A 66 -5.75 -10.41 5.96
CA ALA A 66 -7.08 -9.91 5.60
C ALA A 66 -7.24 -9.80 4.07
N LYS A 67 -8.47 -9.99 3.59
CA LYS A 67 -8.78 -10.06 2.16
C LYS A 67 -9.59 -8.84 1.72
N PHE A 68 -8.99 -8.00 0.89
CA PHE A 68 -9.57 -6.78 0.32
C PHE A 68 -9.61 -6.80 -1.22
N MET A 69 -9.51 -7.98 -1.83
CA MET A 69 -9.53 -8.13 -3.29
C MET A 69 -10.77 -7.45 -3.89
N ASN A 70 -10.57 -6.61 -4.91
CA ASN A 70 -11.60 -5.78 -5.55
C ASN A 70 -12.41 -4.86 -4.60
N ALA A 71 -11.96 -4.61 -3.37
CA ALA A 71 -12.67 -3.72 -2.45
C ALA A 71 -12.50 -2.25 -2.86
N SER A 72 -13.52 -1.43 -2.60
CA SER A 72 -13.43 0.03 -2.69
C SER A 72 -13.01 0.59 -1.34
N LEU A 73 -11.79 1.08 -1.26
CA LEU A 73 -11.09 1.59 -0.08
C LEU A 73 -10.61 3.04 -0.27
N LYS A 74 -11.27 3.80 -1.16
CA LYS A 74 -10.90 5.19 -1.42
C LYS A 74 -10.96 5.98 -0.12
N SER A 75 -9.91 6.74 0.16
CA SER A 75 -9.79 7.53 1.39
C SER A 75 -9.91 6.73 2.69
N ALA A 76 -9.74 5.41 2.66
CA ALA A 76 -9.71 4.61 3.87
C ALA A 76 -8.44 4.90 4.67
N ASN A 77 -8.55 4.87 5.99
CA ASN A 77 -7.44 5.09 6.92
C ASN A 77 -6.92 3.72 7.41
N PHE A 78 -5.65 3.42 7.15
CA PHE A 78 -4.91 2.25 7.63
C PHE A 78 -3.65 2.67 8.40
N SER A 79 -3.58 3.91 8.88
CA SER A 79 -2.41 4.40 9.62
C SER A 79 -2.08 3.50 10.80
N GLY A 80 -0.82 3.09 10.91
CA GLY A 80 -0.34 2.18 11.96
C GLY A 80 -0.96 0.77 11.96
N ALA A 81 -1.75 0.41 10.94
CA ALA A 81 -2.38 -0.92 10.87
C ALA A 81 -1.35 -2.02 10.59
N THR A 82 -1.58 -3.21 11.14
CA THR A 82 -0.82 -4.41 10.79
C THR A 82 -1.52 -5.15 9.65
N LEU A 83 -0.92 -5.13 8.47
CA LEU A 83 -1.45 -5.65 7.20
C LEU A 83 -0.55 -6.72 6.56
N ALA A 84 0.33 -7.34 7.35
CA ALA A 84 1.25 -8.34 6.86
C ALA A 84 0.50 -9.46 6.10
N SER A 85 0.95 -9.77 4.89
CA SER A 85 0.34 -10.74 3.97
C SER A 85 -1.13 -10.45 3.59
N ALA A 86 -1.66 -9.25 3.83
CA ALA A 86 -3.01 -8.89 3.40
C ALA A 86 -3.11 -8.83 1.86
N ASN A 87 -4.29 -9.12 1.33
CA ASN A 87 -4.54 -9.16 -0.11
C ASN A 87 -5.42 -8.00 -0.57
N PHE A 88 -4.81 -7.00 -1.19
CA PHE A 88 -5.41 -5.83 -1.83
C PHE A 88 -5.43 -5.92 -3.36
N GLU A 89 -5.28 -7.11 -3.95
CA GLU A 89 -5.24 -7.25 -5.41
C GLU A 89 -6.47 -6.61 -6.07
N ARG A 90 -6.24 -5.76 -7.09
CA ARG A 90 -7.28 -5.03 -7.83
C ARG A 90 -8.19 -4.13 -6.97
N SER A 91 -7.81 -3.79 -5.74
CA SER A 91 -8.57 -2.86 -4.91
C SER A 91 -8.48 -1.41 -5.44
N ASP A 92 -9.45 -0.58 -5.08
CA ASP A 92 -9.42 0.86 -5.33
C ASP A 92 -9.10 1.59 -4.01
N MET A 93 -7.85 1.98 -3.84
CA MET A 93 -7.27 2.57 -2.62
C MET A 93 -6.82 4.03 -2.86
N ARG A 94 -7.48 4.73 -3.79
CA ARG A 94 -7.16 6.13 -4.09
C ARG A 94 -7.21 6.99 -2.83
N ALA A 95 -6.17 7.79 -2.61
CA ALA A 95 -6.05 8.67 -1.46
C ALA A 95 -6.21 7.96 -0.10
N ALA A 96 -5.96 6.65 -0.02
CA ALA A 96 -5.92 5.94 1.25
C ALA A 96 -4.66 6.33 2.04
N THR A 97 -4.79 6.38 3.37
CA THR A 97 -3.66 6.66 4.27
C THR A 97 -3.15 5.35 4.85
N LEU A 98 -1.87 5.05 4.69
CA LEU A 98 -1.17 3.85 5.16
C LEU A 98 0.13 4.22 5.90
N GLN A 99 0.18 5.42 6.47
CA GLN A 99 1.34 5.93 7.18
C GLN A 99 1.72 4.97 8.32
N ASN A 100 3.01 4.63 8.43
CA ASN A 100 3.54 3.73 9.45
C ASN A 100 2.88 2.32 9.48
N ALA A 101 2.16 1.91 8.44
CA ALA A 101 1.51 0.60 8.38
C ALA A 101 2.52 -0.51 8.06
N ASP A 102 2.31 -1.71 8.61
CA ASP A 102 3.07 -2.92 8.28
C ASP A 102 2.39 -3.67 7.14
N LEU A 103 2.87 -3.50 5.91
CA LEU A 103 2.39 -4.16 4.68
C LEU A 103 3.37 -5.23 4.18
N ARG A 104 4.23 -5.78 5.06
CA ARG A 104 5.20 -6.80 4.64
C ARG A 104 4.50 -7.98 3.98
N PHE A 105 5.04 -8.41 2.85
CA PHE A 105 4.47 -9.50 2.03
C PHE A 105 3.04 -9.27 1.51
N ALA A 106 2.46 -8.07 1.67
CA ALA A 106 1.11 -7.79 1.18
C ALA A 106 1.04 -7.84 -0.35
N ASN A 107 -0.12 -8.24 -0.88
CA ASN A 107 -0.38 -8.25 -2.31
C ASN A 107 -1.21 -7.02 -2.70
N LEU A 108 -0.57 -6.03 -3.32
CA LEU A 108 -1.16 -4.82 -3.89
C LEU A 108 -1.17 -4.86 -5.43
N SER A 109 -1.08 -6.05 -6.03
CA SER A 109 -1.01 -6.18 -7.49
C SER A 109 -2.22 -5.54 -8.17
N ARG A 110 -1.96 -4.71 -9.18
CA ARG A 110 -3.00 -4.04 -9.99
C ARG A 110 -3.99 -3.18 -9.18
N SER A 111 -3.65 -2.81 -7.95
CA SER A 111 -4.49 -1.89 -7.17
C SER A 111 -4.33 -0.46 -7.68
N ASN A 112 -5.35 0.36 -7.40
CA ASN A 112 -5.30 1.79 -7.66
C ASN A 112 -4.89 2.53 -6.39
N LEU A 113 -3.63 2.95 -6.31
CA LEU A 113 -3.00 3.65 -5.19
C LEU A 113 -2.69 5.11 -5.53
N HIS A 114 -3.39 5.68 -6.50
CA HIS A 114 -3.20 7.07 -6.88
C HIS A 114 -3.46 7.99 -5.68
N LEU A 115 -2.50 8.86 -5.37
CA LEU A 115 -2.49 9.74 -4.19
C LEU A 115 -2.48 9.02 -2.83
N ALA A 116 -2.21 7.71 -2.78
CA ALA A 116 -2.10 7.00 -1.51
C ALA A 116 -0.86 7.46 -0.73
N ASP A 117 -0.97 7.47 0.59
CA ASP A 117 0.10 7.88 1.49
C ASP A 117 0.67 6.66 2.23
N PHE A 118 1.93 6.34 1.95
CA PHE A 118 2.70 5.25 2.54
C PHE A 118 3.91 5.80 3.33
N GLU A 119 3.86 7.04 3.82
CA GLU A 119 4.96 7.61 4.59
C GLU A 119 5.38 6.67 5.74
N ASN A 120 6.65 6.31 5.79
CA ASN A 120 7.25 5.38 6.74
C ASN A 120 6.59 3.98 6.82
N ALA A 121 5.82 3.57 5.80
CA ALA A 121 5.21 2.25 5.76
C ALA A 121 6.26 1.16 5.48
N ASP A 122 6.03 -0.03 6.03
CA ASP A 122 6.86 -1.21 5.74
C ASP A 122 6.23 -2.06 4.63
N LEU A 123 6.80 -1.99 3.43
CA LEU A 123 6.39 -2.72 2.24
C LEU A 123 7.43 -3.80 1.87
N GLU A 124 8.26 -4.25 2.82
CA GLU A 124 9.28 -5.28 2.54
C GLU A 124 8.63 -6.50 1.89
N ARG A 125 9.15 -6.85 0.70
CA ARG A 125 8.70 -7.97 -0.13
C ARG A 125 7.21 -7.94 -0.49
N ALA A 126 6.57 -6.77 -0.43
CA ALA A 126 5.21 -6.59 -0.94
C ALA A 126 5.18 -6.74 -2.47
N THR A 127 4.04 -7.18 -3.01
CA THR A 127 3.83 -7.28 -4.46
C THR A 127 2.98 -6.12 -4.95
N LEU A 128 3.59 -5.18 -5.67
CA LEU A 128 2.94 -4.00 -6.26
C LEU A 128 2.91 -4.06 -7.81
N LYS A 129 3.00 -5.28 -8.36
CA LYS A 129 3.08 -5.50 -9.81
C LYS A 129 1.88 -4.86 -10.53
N GLY A 130 2.17 -3.95 -11.46
CA GLY A 130 1.16 -3.23 -12.23
C GLY A 130 0.26 -2.32 -11.40
N ALA A 131 0.62 -1.97 -10.17
CA ALA A 131 -0.13 -1.03 -9.35
C ALA A 131 -0.01 0.41 -9.90
N ASN A 132 -1.05 1.20 -9.71
CA ASN A 132 -1.04 2.63 -10.03
C ASN A 132 -0.65 3.43 -8.78
N LEU A 133 0.61 3.84 -8.66
CA LEU A 133 1.18 4.63 -7.56
C LEU A 133 1.38 6.10 -7.95
N ARG A 134 0.67 6.60 -8.97
CA ARG A 134 0.85 7.97 -9.45
C ARG A 134 0.60 8.97 -8.31
N TYR A 135 1.55 9.85 -8.08
CA TYR A 135 1.52 10.85 -7.00
C TYR A 135 1.35 10.25 -5.59
N ALA A 136 1.70 8.98 -5.39
CA ALA A 136 1.74 8.40 -4.05
C ALA A 136 2.92 8.98 -3.24
N VAL A 137 2.74 9.08 -1.93
CA VAL A 137 3.80 9.43 -0.99
C VAL A 137 4.39 8.14 -0.45
N LEU A 138 5.69 7.93 -0.64
CA LEU A 138 6.47 6.76 -0.21
C LEU A 138 7.72 7.22 0.58
N SER A 139 7.71 8.44 1.11
CA SER A 139 8.83 8.99 1.86
C SER A 139 9.16 8.09 3.05
N GLY A 140 10.44 7.71 3.19
CA GLY A 140 10.90 6.81 4.26
C GLY A 140 10.37 5.38 4.20
N ALA A 141 9.60 5.00 3.17
CA ALA A 141 9.02 3.67 3.08
C ALA A 141 10.09 2.58 2.87
N ASN A 142 9.91 1.43 3.51
CA ASN A 142 10.75 0.25 3.30
C ASN A 142 10.20 -0.57 2.13
N LEU A 143 10.83 -0.52 0.96
CA LEU A 143 10.45 -1.27 -0.25
C LEU A 143 11.44 -2.40 -0.55
N ARG A 144 12.22 -2.85 0.44
CA ARG A 144 13.24 -3.89 0.24
C ARG A 144 12.63 -5.14 -0.38
N GLY A 145 13.20 -5.58 -1.50
CA GLY A 145 12.72 -6.79 -2.19
C GLY A 145 11.28 -6.70 -2.75
N ALA A 146 10.65 -5.52 -2.77
CA ALA A 146 9.31 -5.35 -3.28
C ALA A 146 9.25 -5.58 -4.80
N ASP A 147 8.13 -6.13 -5.29
CA ASP A 147 7.89 -6.33 -6.72
C ASP A 147 7.08 -5.17 -7.31
N LEU A 148 7.77 -4.21 -7.93
CA LEU A 148 7.19 -3.02 -8.57
C LEU A 148 7.11 -3.16 -10.09
N ARG A 149 7.24 -4.37 -10.65
CA ARG A 149 7.26 -4.57 -12.10
C ARG A 149 6.01 -4.02 -12.76
N GLY A 150 6.21 -3.15 -13.76
CA GLY A 150 5.12 -2.50 -14.49
C GLY A 150 4.26 -1.54 -13.66
N ALA A 151 4.65 -1.19 -12.43
CA ALA A 151 3.94 -0.19 -11.64
C ALA A 151 4.12 1.22 -12.22
N ASP A 152 3.12 2.08 -12.07
CA ASP A 152 3.21 3.50 -12.46
C ASP A 152 3.46 4.38 -11.23
N LEU A 153 4.71 4.82 -11.04
CA LEU A 153 5.15 5.75 -10.00
C LEU A 153 5.30 7.19 -10.52
N THR A 154 4.64 7.55 -11.63
CA THR A 154 4.72 8.91 -12.18
C THR A 154 4.34 9.93 -11.11
N GLY A 155 5.24 10.88 -10.82
CA GLY A 155 5.03 11.91 -9.80
C GLY A 155 5.06 11.44 -8.35
N ALA A 156 5.41 10.19 -8.06
CA ALA A 156 5.49 9.68 -6.70
C ALA A 156 6.67 10.27 -5.92
N VAL A 157 6.55 10.38 -4.61
CA VAL A 157 7.60 10.90 -3.72
C VAL A 157 8.26 9.74 -2.99
N LEU A 158 9.51 9.41 -3.31
CA LEU A 158 10.27 8.30 -2.72
C LEU A 158 11.42 8.79 -1.82
N SER A 159 11.34 10.02 -1.31
CA SER A 159 12.45 10.60 -0.54
C SER A 159 12.84 9.72 0.66
N GLY A 160 14.09 9.26 0.72
CA GLY A 160 14.57 8.38 1.79
C GLY A 160 14.04 6.94 1.75
N ALA A 161 13.32 6.52 0.70
CA ALA A 161 12.79 5.16 0.59
C ALA A 161 13.91 4.13 0.36
N ASP A 162 13.76 2.93 0.92
CA ASP A 162 14.71 1.82 0.73
C ASP A 162 14.24 0.86 -0.36
N LEU A 163 14.90 0.88 -1.52
CA LEU A 163 14.59 0.08 -2.69
C LEU A 163 15.61 -1.05 -2.94
N ARG A 164 16.43 -1.41 -1.94
CA ARG A 164 17.41 -2.50 -2.09
C ARG A 164 16.71 -3.82 -2.45
N GLY A 165 17.16 -4.46 -3.52
CA GLY A 165 16.56 -5.68 -4.08
C GLY A 165 15.16 -5.52 -4.68
N ALA A 166 14.60 -4.31 -4.75
CA ALA A 166 13.31 -4.07 -5.38
C ALA A 166 13.37 -4.30 -6.90
N ARG A 167 12.26 -4.77 -7.45
CA ARG A 167 12.14 -5.13 -8.86
C ARG A 167 11.36 -4.06 -9.62
N LEU A 168 12.06 -3.26 -10.43
CA LEU A 168 11.49 -2.11 -11.14
C LEU A 168 11.35 -2.33 -12.66
N GLU A 169 11.44 -3.58 -13.15
CA GLU A 169 11.36 -3.85 -14.58
C GLU A 169 10.03 -3.31 -15.16
N LYS A 170 10.12 -2.42 -16.18
CA LYS A 170 8.99 -1.72 -16.81
C LYS A 170 8.21 -0.77 -15.89
N ALA A 171 8.71 -0.46 -14.69
CA ALA A 171 8.11 0.57 -13.85
C ALA A 171 8.26 1.96 -14.49
N ARG A 172 7.29 2.85 -14.27
CA ARG A 172 7.33 4.23 -14.77
C ARG A 172 7.68 5.17 -13.63
N LEU A 173 8.77 5.93 -13.74
CA LEU A 173 9.22 6.88 -12.70
C LEU A 173 9.24 8.34 -13.20
N ALA A 174 8.50 8.67 -14.27
CA ALA A 174 8.51 10.01 -14.82
C ALA A 174 8.07 11.05 -13.76
N GLY A 175 8.93 12.03 -13.46
CA GLY A 175 8.66 13.04 -12.45
C GLY A 175 8.62 12.53 -11.00
N ALA A 176 9.07 11.29 -10.73
CA ALA A 176 9.21 10.81 -9.37
C ALA A 176 10.36 11.53 -8.64
N ILE A 177 10.16 11.84 -7.36
CA ILE A 177 11.18 12.46 -6.50
C ILE A 177 11.94 11.34 -5.79
N VAL A 178 13.24 11.22 -6.04
CA VAL A 178 14.07 10.09 -5.56
C VAL A 178 15.24 10.54 -4.67
N VAL A 179 15.07 11.65 -3.96
CA VAL A 179 16.13 12.23 -3.11
C VAL A 179 16.42 11.30 -1.93
N GLY A 180 17.68 10.88 -1.77
CA GLY A 180 18.08 10.03 -0.64
C GLY A 180 17.54 8.60 -0.70
N VAL A 181 17.04 8.15 -1.85
CA VAL A 181 16.65 6.75 -2.05
C VAL A 181 17.86 5.84 -1.85
N ILE A 182 17.65 4.73 -1.14
CA ILE A 182 18.67 3.73 -0.88
C ILE A 182 18.53 2.61 -1.91
N LEU A 183 19.61 2.32 -2.63
CA LEU A 183 19.69 1.27 -3.66
C LEU A 183 20.85 0.31 -3.37
N ASP A 184 20.78 -0.89 -3.95
CA ASP A 184 21.95 -1.76 -4.10
C ASP A 184 22.37 -1.82 -5.58
N GLU A 185 23.50 -2.46 -5.87
CA GLU A 185 24.01 -2.59 -7.24
C GLU A 185 23.02 -3.27 -8.20
N ARG A 186 22.15 -4.14 -7.69
CA ARG A 186 21.18 -4.90 -8.49
C ARG A 186 19.99 -4.04 -8.89
N THR A 187 19.56 -3.13 -8.02
CA THR A 187 18.50 -2.16 -8.31
C THR A 187 19.01 -0.98 -9.14
N ALA A 188 20.29 -0.59 -8.99
CA ALA A 188 20.88 0.55 -9.69
C ALA A 188 21.11 0.34 -11.21
N GLY A 189 21.23 -0.91 -11.67
CA GLY A 189 21.52 -1.27 -13.06
C GLY A 189 20.34 -1.18 -14.03
N LEU A 190 19.18 -0.66 -13.61
CA LEU A 190 18.04 -0.45 -14.50
C LEU A 190 18.18 0.91 -15.19
N GLU A 191 18.81 0.91 -16.37
CA GLU A 191 19.02 2.11 -17.19
C GLU A 191 17.71 2.84 -17.49
N THR A 192 17.57 4.08 -17.00
CA THR A 192 16.50 5.00 -17.38
C THR A 192 17.05 6.13 -18.24
N SER A 193 17.09 5.98 -19.57
CA SER A 193 17.25 7.13 -20.47
C SER A 193 16.02 8.05 -20.41
N PRO A 194 16.11 9.39 -20.65
CA PRO A 194 17.26 10.24 -20.95
C PRO A 194 17.71 11.11 -19.74
N LEU A 195 17.29 10.81 -18.51
CA LEU A 195 17.62 11.60 -17.32
C LEU A 195 18.93 11.19 -16.62
N GLY A 196 19.77 10.40 -17.29
CA GLY A 196 21.00 9.86 -16.71
C GLY A 196 20.72 8.73 -15.72
N PRO A 197 21.76 7.99 -15.33
CA PRO A 197 21.60 6.90 -14.37
C PRO A 197 21.17 7.47 -13.01
N VAL A 198 20.23 6.80 -12.34
CA VAL A 198 19.89 7.09 -10.93
C VAL A 198 21.10 7.01 -9.99
N SER A 199 22.23 6.48 -10.46
CA SER A 199 23.49 6.44 -9.74
C SER A 199 24.18 7.79 -9.57
N SER A 200 23.80 8.87 -10.29
CA SER A 200 24.45 10.18 -10.11
C SER A 200 24.05 10.91 -8.82
N ALA A 201 23.13 10.36 -8.02
CA ALA A 201 22.82 10.83 -6.67
C ALA A 201 23.11 9.77 -5.58
N ALA A 202 23.69 8.62 -5.95
CA ALA A 202 24.15 7.64 -4.98
C ALA A 202 25.43 8.19 -4.33
N SER A 203 25.29 8.71 -3.12
CA SER A 203 26.38 9.19 -2.28
C SER A 203 27.51 8.16 -2.19
N ILE A 204 28.58 8.36 -2.96
CA ILE A 204 29.93 8.21 -2.41
C ILE A 204 30.08 9.38 -1.45
N GLY A 205 30.40 9.10 -0.20
CA GLY A 205 30.57 10.14 0.82
C GLY A 205 31.57 11.22 0.37
N ALA A 206 31.30 12.43 0.86
CA ALA A 206 32.08 13.67 0.80
C ALA A 206 31.80 14.62 -0.39
N GLY A 207 31.03 15.67 -0.07
CA GLY A 207 31.28 17.02 -0.60
C GLY A 207 30.54 17.42 -1.88
N SER A 208 29.85 18.56 -1.77
CA SER A 208 29.55 19.52 -2.83
C SER A 208 28.20 19.40 -3.58
N ALA A 209 27.46 20.51 -3.42
CA ALA A 209 26.45 21.13 -4.28
C ALA A 209 26.16 20.53 -5.67
N ILE A 210 24.90 20.66 -6.11
CA ILE A 210 24.51 21.52 -7.25
C ILE A 210 22.99 21.72 -7.23
N GLY A 211 22.58 22.97 -7.30
CA GLY A 211 21.23 23.37 -7.68
C GLY A 211 21.14 23.74 -9.17
N LEU A 212 19.88 23.88 -9.62
CA LEU A 212 19.40 24.54 -10.84
C LEU A 212 19.62 23.84 -12.19
N GLY A 213 18.51 23.71 -12.94
CA GLY A 213 18.54 23.33 -14.36
C GLY A 213 17.17 23.02 -14.93
N ALA A 214 16.40 24.05 -15.24
CA ALA A 214 15.14 23.98 -15.96
C ALA A 214 15.31 23.45 -17.40
N LEU A 215 14.27 22.75 -17.89
CA LEU A 215 13.56 23.02 -19.15
C LEU A 215 14.38 23.54 -20.35
N ALA A 216 14.58 22.72 -21.40
CA ALA A 216 14.34 23.12 -22.80
C ALA A 216 14.59 21.98 -23.81
N ALA A 217 13.53 21.69 -24.58
CA ALA A 217 13.43 21.22 -25.96
C ALA A 217 14.72 20.85 -26.73
N ARG A 218 14.75 19.65 -27.30
CA ARG A 218 14.44 19.35 -28.73
C ARG A 218 14.24 17.86 -28.93
#